data_AF-A0A1Y3N533-F1
#
_entry.id   AF-A0A1Y3N533-F1
#
_cell.length_a   1.000
_cell.length_b   1.000
_cell.length_c   1.000
_cell.angle_alpha   90.00
_cell.angle_beta   90.00
_cell.angle_gamma   90.00
#
_symmetry.space_group_name_H-M   'P 1'
#
loop_
_entity.id
_entity.type
_entity.pdbx_description
1 polymer ?
#
loop_
_entity_poly.entity_id
_entity_poly.type
_entity_poly.pdbx_seq_one_letter_code
_entity_poly.pdbx_strand_id
1 'polypeptide(L)'
;MITCHEDDEILWTDVMTSHVLHIASSEEFIVVTCRDGSLILYSLSGRRLLPIIVLPTPVTHLDTSGPYLLTLSASGLIDVWNVIKQESIISSVSIGLLLKYNSLGKSKSDKNDVSILNITLRSDGTPIITTTNGKTFAYHIKMKTFICLSTKKTQENSYAGKVRTSLTHLEDELASLKVTNSAKEYRRVLGIYARRLSDELAIGKIKEICDDLLGPIQL
;
A
#
# COMPACT_ATOMS: atom_id res chain seq x y z
N MET A 1 -8.63 14.01 26.14
CA MET A 1 -9.01 12.72 26.75
C MET A 1 -9.42 11.80 25.61
N ILE A 2 -8.99 10.55 25.65
CA ILE A 2 -9.45 9.48 24.76
C ILE A 2 -10.19 8.44 25.60
N THR A 3 -11.24 7.85 25.04
CA THR A 3 -12.04 6.83 25.73
C THR A 3 -12.32 5.71 24.76
N CYS A 4 -12.10 4.47 25.20
CA CYS A 4 -12.44 3.27 24.46
C CYS A 4 -13.72 2.68 25.05
N HIS A 5 -14.65 2.35 24.17
CA HIS A 5 -15.95 1.78 24.51
C HIS A 5 -16.11 0.42 23.83
N GLU A 6 -16.84 -0.48 24.48
CA GLU A 6 -17.44 -1.66 23.87
C GLU A 6 -18.95 -1.55 24.13
N ASP A 7 -19.73 -1.42 23.06
CA ASP A 7 -21.12 -0.98 23.12
C ASP A 7 -21.25 0.35 23.90
N ASP A 8 -22.02 0.37 24.99
CA ASP A 8 -22.21 1.54 25.86
C ASP A 8 -21.26 1.55 27.08
N GLU A 9 -20.46 0.50 27.27
CA GLU A 9 -19.56 0.36 28.42
C GLU A 9 -18.18 0.98 28.13
N ILE A 10 -17.69 1.80 29.06
CA ILE A 10 -16.34 2.36 28.98
C ILE A 10 -15.35 1.29 29.40
N LEU A 11 -14.54 0.80 28.47
CA LEU A 11 -13.47 -0.15 28.75
C LEU A 11 -12.30 0.54 29.46
N TRP A 12 -11.87 1.69 28.94
CA TRP A 12 -10.78 2.47 29.51
C TRP A 12 -10.75 3.90 28.98
N THR A 13 -10.09 4.77 29.75
CA THR A 13 -9.91 6.19 29.43
C THR A 13 -8.46 6.58 29.65
N ASP A 14 -7.96 7.51 28.86
CA ASP A 14 -6.65 8.10 29.07
C ASP A 14 -6.59 9.59 28.71
N VAL A 15 -5.62 10.30 29.29
CA VAL A 15 -5.43 11.74 29.13
C VAL A 15 -4.17 11.99 28.31
N MET A 16 -4.34 12.72 27.20
CA MET A 16 -3.24 13.06 26.31
C MET A 16 -2.66 14.41 26.69
N THR A 17 -1.33 14.53 26.61
CA THR A 17 -0.59 15.77 26.88
C THR A 17 -0.63 16.75 25.71
N SER A 18 -1.07 16.30 24.53
CA SER A 18 -1.16 17.08 23.30
C SER A 18 -2.43 16.73 22.52
N HIS A 19 -2.78 17.54 21.53
CA HIS A 19 -3.96 17.34 20.68
C HIS A 19 -3.80 16.08 19.84
N VAL A 20 -4.74 15.15 19.98
CA VAL A 20 -4.83 13.97 19.12
C VAL A 20 -5.16 14.40 17.70
N LEU A 21 -4.40 13.88 16.73
CA LEU A 21 -4.61 14.09 15.30
C LEU A 21 -5.24 12.87 14.64
N HIS A 22 -4.73 11.68 14.95
CA HIS A 22 -5.24 10.43 14.38
C HIS A 22 -5.31 9.33 15.45
N ILE A 23 -6.28 8.45 15.28
CA ILE A 23 -6.43 7.20 16.02
C ILE A 23 -6.66 6.10 14.99
N ALA A 24 -6.03 4.94 15.18
CA ALA A 24 -6.30 3.74 14.41
C ALA A 24 -6.21 2.51 15.31
N SER A 25 -6.74 1.39 14.84
CA SER A 25 -6.72 0.13 15.58
C SER A 25 -6.63 -1.05 14.62
N SER A 26 -5.89 -2.07 15.03
CA SER A 26 -5.92 -3.40 14.42
C SER A 26 -6.45 -4.42 15.43
N GLU A 27 -6.42 -5.70 15.05
CA GLU A 27 -6.69 -6.83 15.94
C GLU A 27 -5.64 -6.98 17.07
N GLU A 28 -4.52 -6.24 16.99
CA GLU A 28 -3.35 -6.42 17.86
C GLU A 28 -3.13 -5.23 18.81
N PHE A 29 -3.43 -4.01 18.36
CA PHE A 29 -3.15 -2.79 19.13
C PHE A 29 -4.03 -1.62 18.70
N ILE A 30 -4.07 -0.59 19.56
CA ILE A 30 -4.65 0.73 19.27
C ILE A 30 -3.50 1.73 19.25
N VAL A 31 -3.53 2.67 18.31
CA VAL A 31 -2.51 3.71 18.15
C VAL A 31 -3.15 5.08 18.16
N VAL A 32 -2.48 6.02 18.82
CA VAL A 32 -2.85 7.44 18.87
C VAL A 32 -1.65 8.27 18.48
N THR A 33 -1.85 9.26 17.61
CA THR A 33 -0.82 10.22 17.24
C THR A 33 -1.25 11.63 17.58
N CYS A 34 -0.30 12.45 18.03
CA CYS A 34 -0.55 13.78 18.55
C CYS A 34 0.19 14.86 17.75
N ARG A 35 -0.28 16.11 17.89
CA ARG A 35 0.26 17.29 17.18
C ARG A 35 1.70 17.63 17.53
N ASP A 36 2.20 17.17 18.67
CA ASP A 36 3.58 17.34 19.12
C ASP A 36 4.54 16.27 18.55
N GLY A 37 4.05 15.35 17.70
CA GLY A 37 4.83 14.22 17.20
C GLY A 37 4.83 13.00 18.11
N SER A 38 4.10 13.02 19.23
CA SER A 38 3.96 11.84 20.09
C SER A 38 3.12 10.77 19.41
N LEU A 39 3.63 9.53 19.36
CA LEU A 39 2.91 8.33 18.96
C LEU A 39 2.82 7.36 20.13
N ILE A 40 1.61 6.91 20.43
CA ILE A 40 1.29 6.15 21.63
C ILE A 40 0.60 4.86 21.22
N LEU A 41 1.10 3.74 21.73
CA LEU A 41 0.60 2.39 21.44
C LEU A 41 -0.04 1.77 22.69
N TYR A 42 -1.24 1.24 22.50
CA TYR A 42 -2.05 0.59 23.52
C TYR A 42 -2.35 -0.84 23.11
N SER A 43 -2.40 -1.75 24.07
CA SER A 43 -3.15 -3.00 23.89
C SER A 43 -4.63 -2.68 23.70
N LEU A 44 -5.42 -3.63 23.21
CA LEU A 44 -6.87 -3.47 23.11
C LEU A 44 -7.52 -3.11 24.48
N SER A 45 -6.98 -3.64 25.58
CA SER A 45 -7.41 -3.32 26.96
C SER A 45 -6.83 -2.02 27.55
N GLY A 46 -6.19 -1.16 26.75
CA GLY A 46 -5.73 0.17 27.19
C GLY A 46 -4.36 0.24 27.88
N ARG A 47 -3.62 -0.86 28.01
CA ARG A 47 -2.25 -0.85 28.56
C ARG A 47 -1.26 -0.28 27.55
N ARG A 48 -0.34 0.58 27.99
CA ARG A 48 0.81 1.01 27.16
C ARG A 48 1.66 -0.18 26.72
N LEU A 49 1.89 -0.31 25.41
CA LEU A 49 2.76 -1.35 24.84
C LEU A 49 4.23 -0.93 24.84
N LEU A 50 4.50 0.36 24.65
CA LEU A 50 5.84 0.96 24.62
C LEU A 50 5.81 2.34 25.29
N PRO A 51 6.98 2.86 25.74
CA PRO A 51 7.15 4.29 25.94
C PRO A 51 6.75 5.08 24.67
N ILE A 52 6.39 6.35 24.85
CA ILE A 52 5.96 7.22 23.74
C ILE A 52 7.04 7.25 22.65
N ILE A 53 6.64 6.96 21.42
CA ILE A 53 7.51 7.07 20.25
C ILE A 53 7.46 8.52 19.77
N VAL A 54 8.62 9.14 19.62
CA VAL A 54 8.75 10.54 19.19
C VAL A 54 9.00 10.59 17.69
N LEU A 55 8.08 11.20 16.95
CA LEU A 55 8.19 11.42 15.52
C LEU A 55 8.70 12.85 15.24
N PRO A 56 9.51 13.04 14.18
CA PRO A 56 10.12 14.33 13.88
C PRO A 56 9.11 15.38 13.43
N THR A 57 7.99 14.96 12.83
CA THR A 57 6.87 15.82 12.47
C THR A 57 5.55 15.10 12.74
N PRO A 58 4.43 15.84 12.88
CA PRO A 58 3.13 15.21 13.13
C PRO A 58 2.72 14.28 12.01
N VAL A 59 1.96 13.23 12.35
CA VAL A 59 1.40 12.31 11.38
C VAL A 59 0.23 12.98 10.64
N THR A 60 0.17 12.77 9.33
CA THR A 60 -0.90 13.26 8.44
C THR A 60 -1.80 12.14 7.92
N HIS A 61 -1.26 10.91 7.83
CA HIS A 61 -2.02 9.71 7.51
C HIS A 61 -1.52 8.54 8.36
N LEU A 62 -2.45 7.74 8.85
CA LEU A 62 -2.22 6.64 9.76
C LEU A 62 -3.04 5.45 9.28
N ASP A 63 -2.41 4.28 9.21
CA ASP A 63 -3.12 3.04 8.87
C ASP A 63 -2.48 1.84 9.60
N THR A 64 -3.26 0.80 9.82
CA THR A 64 -2.84 -0.39 10.58
C THR A 64 -3.40 -1.66 9.96
N SER A 65 -2.60 -2.73 9.92
CA SER A 65 -3.04 -4.04 9.42
C SER A 65 -2.33 -5.16 10.17
N GLY A 66 -3.09 -5.93 10.95
CA GLY A 66 -2.54 -6.93 11.88
C GLY A 66 -1.46 -6.32 12.79
N PRO A 67 -0.22 -6.83 12.79
CA PRO A 67 0.86 -6.30 13.63
C PRO A 67 1.53 -5.05 13.06
N TYR A 68 1.15 -4.61 11.85
CA TYR A 68 1.83 -3.52 11.14
C TYR A 68 1.15 -2.17 11.37
N LEU A 69 1.99 -1.15 11.54
CA LEU A 69 1.63 0.25 11.67
C LEU A 69 2.29 1.05 10.56
N LEU A 70 1.52 1.83 9.82
CA LEU A 70 2.00 2.79 8.83
C LEU A 70 1.75 4.22 9.33
N THR A 71 2.75 5.08 9.18
CA THR A 71 2.59 6.52 9.34
C THR A 71 3.13 7.28 8.13
N LEU A 72 2.40 8.28 7.66
CA LEU A 72 2.93 9.35 6.80
C LEU A 72 3.07 10.62 7.62
N SER A 73 4.31 11.07 7.79
CA SER A 73 4.65 12.32 8.49
C SER A 73 4.38 13.56 7.62
N ALA A 74 4.20 14.73 8.24
CA ALA A 74 4.02 16.00 7.54
C ALA A 74 5.22 16.40 6.66
N SER A 75 6.42 15.86 6.96
CA SER A 75 7.60 15.94 6.10
C SER A 75 7.55 15.08 4.83
N GLY A 76 6.47 14.32 4.61
CA GLY A 76 6.33 13.45 3.45
C GLY A 76 7.19 12.18 3.52
N LEU A 77 7.48 11.71 4.73
CA LEU A 77 8.20 10.46 4.98
C LEU A 77 7.22 9.40 5.48
N ILE A 78 7.31 8.20 4.91
CA ILE A 78 6.60 7.02 5.39
C ILE A 78 7.50 6.18 6.30
N ASP A 79 6.90 5.66 7.35
CA ASP A 79 7.48 4.66 8.23
C ASP A 79 6.48 3.51 8.38
N VAL A 80 7.01 2.28 8.41
CA VAL A 80 6.23 1.08 8.69
C VAL A 80 6.96 0.27 9.75
N TRP A 81 6.25 -0.08 10.82
CA TRP A 81 6.77 -0.94 11.88
C TRP A 81 5.93 -2.18 12.03
N ASN A 82 6.58 -3.29 12.39
CA ASN A 82 5.90 -4.39 13.05
C ASN A 82 5.92 -4.11 14.55
N VAL A 83 4.78 -3.73 15.12
CA VAL A 83 4.66 -3.30 16.51
C VAL A 83 4.91 -4.45 17.48
N ILE A 84 4.46 -5.65 17.13
CA ILE A 84 4.57 -6.84 17.97
C ILE A 84 6.01 -7.32 18.06
N LYS A 85 6.72 -7.35 16.93
CA LYS A 85 8.15 -7.69 16.87
C LYS A 85 9.07 -6.53 17.26
N GLN A 86 8.52 -5.31 17.35
CA GLN A 86 9.28 -4.07 17.57
C GLN A 86 10.38 -3.87 16.52
N GLU A 87 10.04 -4.10 15.25
CA GLU A 87 10.96 -4.01 14.12
C GLU A 87 10.53 -2.91 13.14
N SER A 88 11.49 -2.14 12.63
CA SER A 88 11.24 -1.26 11.49
C SER A 88 11.28 -2.06 10.19
N ILE A 89 10.19 -1.98 9.43
CA ILE A 89 10.07 -2.58 8.09
C ILE A 89 10.45 -1.54 7.03
N ILE A 90 9.98 -0.30 7.20
CA ILE A 90 10.33 0.87 6.40
C ILE A 90 10.70 2.00 7.36
N SER A 91 11.86 2.63 7.13
CA SER A 91 12.33 3.74 7.95
C SER A 91 12.53 4.97 7.07
N SER A 92 11.67 5.96 7.29
CA SER A 92 11.79 7.35 6.81
C SER A 92 12.00 7.48 5.30
N VAL A 93 11.16 6.78 4.53
CA VAL A 93 11.22 6.83 3.06
C VAL A 93 10.38 7.98 2.51
N SER A 94 10.97 8.83 1.67
CA SER A 94 10.25 9.93 1.06
C SER A 94 9.29 9.49 -0.05
N ILE A 95 8.05 9.99 -0.01
CA ILE A 95 7.07 9.83 -1.09
C ILE A 95 7.19 10.91 -2.18
N GLY A 96 8.14 11.86 -2.04
CA GLY A 96 8.28 12.98 -2.97
C GLY A 96 8.54 12.57 -4.42
N LEU A 97 9.17 11.40 -4.64
CA LEU A 97 9.37 10.83 -5.97
C LEU A 97 8.04 10.50 -6.67
N LEU A 98 7.04 10.03 -5.92
CA LEU A 98 5.74 9.64 -6.46
C LEU A 98 4.95 10.85 -6.98
N LEU A 99 5.09 11.99 -6.29
CA LEU A 99 4.47 13.25 -6.68
C LEU A 99 5.14 13.85 -7.93
N LYS A 100 6.42 13.57 -8.14
CA LYS A 100 7.22 14.07 -9.29
C LYS A 100 7.23 13.15 -10.50
N TYR A 101 6.85 11.88 -10.36
CA TYR A 101 6.95 10.84 -11.40
C TYR A 101 6.28 11.21 -12.75
N ASN A 102 5.39 12.21 -12.77
CA ASN A 102 4.71 12.70 -13.98
C ASN A 102 4.89 14.20 -14.26
N SER A 103 5.68 14.93 -13.48
CA SER A 103 5.95 16.34 -13.79
C SER A 103 7.02 16.49 -14.88
N LEU A 104 7.82 15.45 -15.13
CA LEU A 104 8.75 15.38 -16.26
C LEU A 104 7.98 15.08 -17.56
N GLY A 105 7.51 16.13 -18.24
CA GLY A 105 6.97 16.02 -19.61
C GLY A 105 5.65 16.74 -19.89
N LYS A 106 5.03 17.37 -18.89
CA LYS A 106 3.83 18.19 -19.12
C LYS A 106 4.19 19.58 -19.65
N SER A 107 3.49 20.00 -20.71
CA SER A 107 3.45 21.41 -21.15
C SER A 107 2.85 22.29 -20.05
N LYS A 108 3.26 23.57 -20.01
CA LYS A 108 2.92 24.57 -18.97
C LYS A 108 1.41 24.76 -18.68
N SER A 109 0.51 24.17 -19.46
CA SER A 109 -0.95 24.31 -19.37
C SER A 109 -1.65 23.30 -18.45
N ASP A 110 -1.05 22.15 -18.11
CA ASP A 110 -1.67 21.12 -17.24
C ASP A 110 -1.06 21.11 -15.83
N LYS A 111 -1.32 22.18 -15.07
CA LYS A 111 -0.83 22.37 -13.69
C LYS A 111 -1.73 21.75 -12.61
N ASN A 112 -2.30 20.57 -12.84
CA ASN A 112 -2.86 19.84 -11.70
C ASN A 112 -1.70 19.17 -10.96
N ASP A 113 -1.33 19.78 -9.84
CA ASP A 113 -0.36 19.22 -8.91
C ASP A 113 -0.84 17.84 -8.47
N VAL A 114 0.03 16.84 -8.67
CA VAL A 114 -0.25 15.48 -8.25
C VAL A 114 -0.11 15.42 -6.74
N SER A 115 -1.15 14.93 -6.07
CA SER A 115 -1.17 14.71 -4.63
C SER A 115 -1.50 13.25 -4.32
N ILE A 116 -1.36 12.89 -3.05
CA ILE A 116 -1.78 11.57 -2.57
C ILE A 116 -3.31 11.54 -2.50
N LEU A 117 -3.92 10.57 -3.19
CA LEU A 117 -5.34 10.28 -3.11
C LEU A 117 -5.65 9.36 -1.94
N ASN A 118 -4.85 8.30 -1.77
CA ASN A 118 -5.01 7.34 -0.68
C ASN A 118 -3.69 6.63 -0.37
N ILE A 119 -3.56 6.17 0.87
CA ILE A 119 -2.51 5.24 1.28
C ILE A 119 -3.17 4.12 2.07
N THR A 120 -2.88 2.87 1.72
CA THR A 120 -3.37 1.70 2.43
C THR A 120 -2.22 0.78 2.81
N LEU A 121 -2.33 0.15 3.97
CA LEU A 121 -1.38 -0.84 4.47
C LEU A 121 -1.93 -2.25 4.29
N ARG A 122 -1.13 -3.12 3.66
CA ARG A 122 -1.47 -4.52 3.50
C ARG A 122 -1.12 -5.34 4.74
N SER A 123 -1.76 -6.51 4.85
CA SER A 123 -1.48 -7.49 5.91
C SER A 123 -0.07 -8.08 5.86
N ASP A 124 0.67 -7.90 4.76
CA ASP A 124 2.08 -8.25 4.62
C ASP A 124 3.04 -7.09 4.97
N GLY A 125 2.50 -5.95 5.42
CA GLY A 125 3.25 -4.74 5.75
C GLY A 125 3.60 -3.85 4.54
N THR A 126 3.17 -4.20 3.33
CA THR A 126 3.43 -3.41 2.12
C THR A 126 2.47 -2.22 2.04
N PRO A 127 2.96 -0.96 2.04
CA PRO A 127 2.11 0.19 1.76
C PRO A 127 1.82 0.31 0.27
N ILE A 128 0.57 0.61 -0.06
CA ILE A 128 0.09 0.98 -1.40
C ILE A 128 -0.32 2.44 -1.37
N ILE A 129 0.22 3.22 -2.29
CA ILE A 129 -0.04 4.66 -2.41
C ILE A 129 -0.68 4.91 -3.77
N THR A 130 -1.85 5.53 -3.76
CA THR A 130 -2.55 5.97 -4.98
C THR A 130 -2.50 7.49 -5.06
N THR A 131 -2.12 8.02 -6.21
CA THR A 131 -2.08 9.46 -6.48
C THR A 131 -3.32 9.93 -7.22
N THR A 132 -3.63 11.22 -7.16
CA THR A 132 -4.84 11.82 -7.77
C THR A 132 -4.90 11.70 -9.29
N ASN A 133 -3.78 11.41 -9.95
CA ASN A 133 -3.72 11.13 -11.39
C ASN A 133 -3.99 9.65 -11.75
N GLY A 134 -4.45 8.85 -10.78
CA GLY A 134 -4.81 7.44 -10.98
C GLY A 134 -3.62 6.46 -11.01
N LYS A 135 -2.37 6.91 -10.80
CA LYS A 135 -1.25 5.98 -10.61
C LYS A 135 -1.26 5.39 -9.21
N THR A 136 -0.89 4.12 -9.13
CA THR A 136 -0.79 3.38 -7.87
C THR A 136 0.63 2.83 -7.75
N PHE A 137 1.21 2.92 -6.57
CA PHE A 137 2.56 2.47 -6.26
C PHE A 137 2.54 1.57 -5.05
N ALA A 138 3.40 0.56 -5.02
CA ALA A 138 3.68 -0.22 -3.82
C ALA A 138 5.14 -0.03 -3.41
N TYR A 139 5.44 -0.09 -2.12
CA TYR A 139 6.83 -0.13 -1.67
C TYR A 139 7.32 -1.58 -1.54
N HIS A 140 8.25 -1.97 -2.40
CA HIS A 140 8.83 -3.31 -2.35
C HIS A 140 9.87 -3.40 -1.23
N ILE A 141 9.46 -3.91 -0.06
CA ILE A 141 10.22 -3.93 1.20
C ILE A 141 11.66 -4.44 1.01
N LYS A 142 11.84 -5.62 0.37
CA LYS A 142 13.18 -6.22 0.21
C LYS A 142 14.11 -5.43 -0.70
N MET A 143 13.55 -4.74 -1.69
CA MET A 143 14.34 -3.92 -2.64
C MET A 143 14.44 -2.47 -2.18
N LYS A 144 13.70 -2.09 -1.14
CA LYS A 144 13.66 -0.75 -0.58
C LYS A 144 13.34 0.33 -1.61
N THR A 145 12.40 0.06 -2.51
CA THR A 145 12.02 0.98 -3.58
C THR A 145 10.53 0.94 -3.89
N PHE A 146 10.01 2.04 -4.46
CA PHE A 146 8.66 2.06 -4.99
C PHE A 146 8.62 1.40 -6.38
N ILE A 147 7.60 0.57 -6.58
CA ILE A 147 7.23 0.00 -7.87
C ILE A 147 5.88 0.57 -8.31
N CYS A 148 5.75 0.86 -9.60
CA CYS A 148 4.47 1.30 -10.17
C CYS A 148 3.60 0.08 -10.44
N LEU A 149 2.37 0.12 -9.97
CA LEU A 149 1.37 -0.89 -10.28
C LEU A 149 0.60 -0.46 -11.53
N SER A 150 0.42 -1.40 -12.45
CA SER A 150 -0.48 -1.27 -13.59
C SER A 150 -1.92 -1.14 -13.07
N THR A 151 -2.63 -0.11 -13.51
CA THR A 151 -4.04 0.06 -13.23
C THR A 151 -4.87 -0.48 -14.38
N LYS A 152 -6.08 -0.95 -14.07
CA LYS A 152 -7.09 -1.22 -15.09
C LYS A 152 -7.34 0.09 -15.83
N LYS A 153 -7.02 0.14 -17.12
CA LYS A 153 -7.69 1.11 -17.98
C LYS A 153 -9.13 0.64 -18.07
N THR A 154 -10.04 1.30 -17.34
CA THR A 154 -11.48 1.19 -17.63
C THR A 154 -11.60 1.42 -19.12
N GLN A 155 -12.19 0.46 -19.84
CA GLN A 155 -12.47 0.58 -21.26
C GLN A 155 -13.55 1.65 -21.43
N GLU A 156 -13.22 2.92 -21.19
CA GLU A 156 -14.05 4.04 -21.57
C GLU A 156 -13.73 4.35 -23.03
N ASN A 157 -14.72 4.06 -23.87
CA ASN A 157 -14.88 4.46 -25.26
C ASN A 157 -13.99 3.78 -26.30
N SER A 158 -14.47 2.65 -26.81
CA SER A 158 -14.35 2.38 -28.24
C SER A 158 -15.53 1.58 -28.75
N TYR A 159 -16.56 2.30 -29.24
CA TYR A 159 -17.41 1.85 -30.34
C TYR A 159 -16.55 1.70 -31.61
N ALA A 160 -15.56 0.81 -31.60
CA ALA A 160 -14.76 0.39 -32.75
C ALA A 160 -13.66 -0.58 -32.27
N GLY A 161 -13.83 -1.87 -32.57
CA GLY A 161 -12.74 -2.84 -32.55
C GLY A 161 -12.27 -3.30 -31.16
N LYS A 162 -12.13 -4.62 -31.01
CA LYS A 162 -11.51 -5.27 -29.86
C LYS A 162 -10.06 -4.79 -29.75
N VAL A 163 -9.77 -3.80 -28.89
CA VAL A 163 -8.41 -3.32 -28.66
C VAL A 163 -7.55 -4.51 -28.21
N ARG A 164 -6.55 -4.87 -29.03
CA ARG A 164 -5.64 -5.99 -28.76
C ARG A 164 -4.67 -5.55 -27.65
N THR A 165 -4.94 -5.99 -26.42
CA THR A 165 -4.02 -5.81 -25.30
C THR A 165 -2.68 -6.49 -25.62
N SER A 166 -1.57 -5.78 -25.41
CA SER A 166 -0.22 -6.33 -25.63
C SER A 166 0.13 -7.36 -24.56
N LEU A 167 1.02 -8.31 -24.87
CA LEU A 167 1.54 -9.26 -23.88
C LEU A 167 2.20 -8.54 -22.70
N THR A 168 2.99 -7.49 -22.98
CA THR A 168 3.64 -6.67 -21.95
C THR A 168 2.64 -6.06 -20.97
N HIS A 169 1.50 -5.56 -21.46
CA HIS A 169 0.50 -5.00 -20.56
C HIS A 169 -0.14 -6.06 -19.65
N LEU A 170 -0.36 -7.27 -20.17
CA LEU A 170 -0.85 -8.40 -19.37
C LEU A 170 0.20 -8.86 -18.35
N GLU A 171 1.48 -8.84 -18.71
CA GLU A 171 2.60 -9.14 -17.81
C GLU A 171 2.69 -8.12 -16.67
N ASP A 172 2.61 -6.83 -16.98
CA ASP A 172 2.57 -5.75 -15.99
C ASP A 172 1.34 -5.85 -15.08
N GLU A 173 0.16 -6.17 -15.63
CA GLU A 173 -1.07 -6.39 -14.88
C GLU A 173 -0.93 -7.61 -13.95
N LEU A 174 -0.40 -8.73 -14.44
CA LEU A 174 -0.14 -9.92 -13.61
C LEU A 174 0.84 -9.65 -12.48
N ALA A 175 1.95 -8.97 -12.75
CA ALA A 175 2.93 -8.58 -11.74
C ALA A 175 2.29 -7.68 -10.67
N SER A 176 1.47 -6.72 -11.08
CA SER A 176 0.75 -5.82 -10.17
C SER A 176 -0.30 -6.56 -9.33
N LEU A 177 -0.97 -7.55 -9.90
CA LEU A 177 -1.96 -8.37 -9.21
C LEU A 177 -1.34 -9.33 -8.19
N LYS A 178 -0.12 -9.81 -8.42
CA LYS A 178 0.66 -10.53 -7.39
C LYS A 178 0.89 -9.66 -6.17
N VAL A 179 1.27 -8.38 -6.37
CA VAL A 179 1.51 -7.42 -5.27
C VAL A 179 0.23 -7.06 -4.53
N THR A 180 -0.88 -6.86 -5.25
CA THR A 180 -2.18 -6.53 -4.63
C THR A 180 -2.93 -7.75 -4.08
N ASN A 181 -2.43 -8.96 -4.29
CA ASN A 181 -2.99 -10.23 -3.82
C ASN A 181 -4.48 -10.45 -4.17
N SER A 182 -4.91 -9.99 -5.35
CA SER A 182 -6.26 -10.23 -5.85
C SER A 182 -6.32 -11.54 -6.64
N ALA A 183 -6.52 -12.66 -5.93
CA ALA A 183 -6.49 -13.99 -6.54
C ALA A 183 -7.53 -14.18 -7.67
N LYS A 184 -8.74 -13.61 -7.51
CA LYS A 184 -9.81 -13.68 -8.53
C LYS A 184 -9.39 -12.97 -9.81
N GLU A 185 -8.84 -11.77 -9.67
CA GLU A 185 -8.43 -10.96 -10.81
C GLU A 185 -7.18 -11.55 -11.48
N TYR A 186 -6.22 -12.03 -10.68
CA TYR A 186 -5.03 -12.70 -11.17
C TYR A 186 -5.39 -13.90 -12.04
N ARG A 187 -6.30 -14.78 -11.59
CA ARG A 187 -6.78 -15.92 -12.40
C ARG A 187 -7.43 -15.49 -13.71
N ARG A 188 -8.22 -14.41 -13.70
CA ARG A 188 -8.87 -13.86 -14.90
C ARG A 188 -7.83 -13.40 -15.92
N VAL A 189 -6.87 -12.58 -15.49
CA VAL A 189 -5.82 -12.03 -16.37
C VAL A 189 -4.88 -13.13 -16.87
N LEU A 190 -4.55 -14.08 -16.00
CA LEU A 190 -3.70 -15.23 -16.34
C LEU A 190 -4.32 -16.06 -17.47
N GLY A 191 -5.64 -16.29 -17.41
CA GLY A 191 -6.36 -16.99 -18.48
C GLY A 191 -6.33 -16.23 -19.81
N ILE A 192 -6.39 -14.90 -19.80
CA ILE A 192 -6.27 -14.07 -21.01
C ILE A 192 -4.83 -14.13 -21.55
N TYR A 193 -3.85 -14.01 -20.67
CA TYR A 193 -2.43 -14.09 -21.01
C TYR A 193 -2.05 -15.43 -21.62
N ALA A 194 -2.46 -16.55 -21.02
CA ALA A 194 -2.18 -17.90 -21.54
C ALA A 194 -2.75 -18.12 -22.95
N ARG A 195 -3.99 -17.68 -23.21
CA ARG A 195 -4.57 -17.72 -24.56
C ARG A 195 -3.73 -16.89 -25.53
N ARG A 196 -3.29 -15.71 -25.10
CA ARG A 196 -2.52 -14.80 -25.94
C ARG A 196 -1.12 -15.31 -26.27
N LEU A 197 -0.46 -15.95 -25.30
CA LEU A 197 0.81 -16.64 -25.55
C LEU A 197 0.66 -17.77 -26.56
N SER A 198 -0.47 -18.49 -26.50
CA SER A 198 -0.78 -19.57 -27.44
C SER A 198 -0.99 -19.02 -28.86
N ASP A 199 -1.76 -17.95 -29.01
CA ASP A 199 -2.00 -17.27 -30.30
C ASP A 199 -0.70 -16.74 -30.95
N GLU A 200 0.27 -16.30 -30.13
CA GLU A 200 1.55 -15.74 -30.60
C GLU A 200 2.68 -16.78 -30.66
N LEU A 201 2.39 -18.06 -30.37
CA LEU A 201 3.36 -19.16 -30.35
C LEU A 201 4.60 -18.85 -29.48
N ALA A 202 4.40 -18.14 -28.37
CA ALA A 202 5.46 -17.71 -27.45
C ALA A 202 5.89 -18.85 -26.50
N ILE A 203 6.42 -19.94 -27.07
CA ILE A 203 6.70 -21.21 -26.38
C ILE A 203 7.58 -21.02 -25.13
N GLY A 204 8.59 -20.15 -25.19
CA GLY A 204 9.48 -19.89 -24.04
C GLY A 204 8.71 -19.38 -22.82
N LYS A 205 7.84 -18.38 -23.00
CA LYS A 205 7.02 -17.81 -21.93
C LYS A 205 5.96 -18.79 -21.41
N ILE A 206 5.43 -19.67 -22.28
CA ILE A 206 4.51 -20.74 -21.87
C ILE A 206 5.23 -21.76 -20.98
N LYS A 207 6.46 -22.15 -21.30
CA LYS A 207 7.22 -23.07 -20.45
C LYS A 207 7.49 -22.46 -19.08
N GLU A 208 8.00 -21.22 -19.07
CA GLU A 208 8.28 -20.48 -17.83
C GLU A 208 7.04 -20.37 -16.94
N ILE A 209 5.88 -20.01 -17.50
CA ILE A 209 4.65 -19.90 -16.71
C ILE A 209 4.13 -21.26 -16.21
N CYS A 210 4.33 -22.34 -16.98
CA CYS A 210 3.97 -23.68 -16.54
C CYS A 210 4.88 -24.13 -15.38
N ASP A 211 6.19 -23.92 -15.50
CA ASP A 211 7.15 -24.25 -14.44
C ASP A 211 6.85 -23.47 -13.16
N ASP A 212 6.57 -22.16 -13.27
CA ASP A 212 6.15 -21.31 -12.15
C ASP A 212 4.87 -21.82 -11.46
N LEU A 213 3.88 -22.28 -12.24
CA LEU A 213 2.58 -22.74 -11.71
C LEU A 213 2.65 -24.14 -11.10
N LEU A 214 3.54 -25.00 -11.58
CA LEU A 214 3.77 -26.33 -11.02
C LEU A 214 4.54 -26.25 -9.70
N GLY A 215 5.29 -25.16 -9.48
CA GLY A 215 6.15 -24.99 -8.33
C GLY A 215 7.46 -25.78 -8.45
N PRO A 216 8.38 -25.65 -7.48
CA PRO A 216 9.62 -26.39 -7.50
C PRO A 216 9.32 -27.88 -7.49
N ILE A 217 9.81 -28.60 -8.52
CA ILE A 217 9.76 -30.06 -8.56
C ILE A 217 10.67 -30.55 -7.43
N GLN A 218 10.08 -30.95 -6.30
CA GLN A 218 10.80 -31.68 -5.26
C GLN A 218 11.14 -33.05 -5.85
N LEU A 219 12.36 -33.20 -6.36
CA LEU A 219 12.99 -34.49 -6.68
C LEU A 219 13.64 -35.07 -5.43
#